data_AF-A0A965RYJ4-F1
#
_entry.id   AF-A0A965RYJ4-F1
#
_cell.length_a   1.000
_cell.length_b   1.000
_cell.length_c   1.000
_cell.angle_alpha   90.00
_cell.angle_beta   90.00
_cell.angle_gamma   90.00
#
_symmetry.space_group_name_H-M   'P 1'
#
loop_
_entity.id
_entity.type
_entity.pdbx_description
1 polymer ?
#
loop_
_entity_poly.entity_id
_entity_poly.type
_entity_poly.pdbx_seq_one_letter_code
_entity_poly.pdbx_strand_id
1 'polypeptide(L)'
;MAGHSQFKNIMHRKAAQDKKKAKVYTKLIRDIMTAAKQGGDPAANPALRSALEKARKENMTKDVLERAIKRGTGEIKGADYVERTYEGYGPGGVAIIIR
;
A
#
# COMPACT_ATOMS: atom_id res chain seq x y z
N MET A 1 -36.76 12.15 7.61
CA MET A 1 -36.59 10.73 7.99
C MET A 1 -35.93 9.97 6.84
N ALA A 2 -34.68 9.50 7.02
CA ALA A 2 -33.97 8.67 6.04
C ALA A 2 -34.23 7.16 6.23
N GLY A 3 -35.40 6.76 6.77
CA GLY A 3 -35.67 5.39 7.21
C GLY A 3 -35.66 4.33 6.10
N HIS A 4 -36.13 4.66 4.89
CA HIS A 4 -36.18 3.72 3.76
C HIS A 4 -34.88 3.68 2.92
N SER A 5 -33.99 4.65 3.07
CA SER A 5 -32.76 4.78 2.26
C SER A 5 -31.47 4.78 3.07
N GLN A 6 -31.55 4.65 4.40
CA GLN A 6 -30.41 4.61 5.31
C GLN A 6 -29.38 3.57 4.87
N PHE A 7 -29.83 2.35 4.55
CA PHE A 7 -28.94 1.29 4.10
C PHE A 7 -28.25 1.63 2.78
N LYS A 8 -28.99 2.14 1.78
CA LYS A 8 -28.40 2.54 0.48
C LYS A 8 -27.34 3.63 0.64
N ASN A 9 -27.61 4.63 1.48
CA ASN A 9 -26.66 5.71 1.75
C ASN A 9 -25.40 5.19 2.48
N ILE A 10 -25.56 4.31 3.47
CA ILE A 10 -24.44 3.65 4.15
C ILE A 10 -23.63 2.80 3.17
N MET A 11 -24.30 2.04 2.28
CA MET A 11 -23.63 1.22 1.27
C MET A 11 -22.76 2.06 0.35
N HIS A 12 -23.29 3.15 -0.24
CA HIS A 12 -22.50 4.00 -1.14
C HIS A 12 -21.31 4.64 -0.43
N ARG A 13 -21.50 5.13 0.81
CA ARG A 13 -20.41 5.71 1.60
C ARG A 13 -19.34 4.67 1.92
N LYS A 14 -19.75 3.48 2.37
CA LYS A 14 -18.85 2.39 2.72
C LYS A 14 -18.08 1.90 1.48
N ALA A 15 -18.75 1.72 0.34
CA ALA A 15 -18.09 1.31 -0.90
C ALA A 15 -17.01 2.30 -1.35
N ALA A 16 -17.26 3.61 -1.23
CA ALA A 16 -16.26 4.64 -1.54
C ALA A 16 -15.06 4.60 -0.57
N GLN A 17 -15.30 4.33 0.71
CA GLN A 17 -14.25 4.17 1.72
C GLN A 17 -13.43 2.90 1.47
N ASP A 18 -14.08 1.78 1.20
CA ASP A 18 -13.44 0.50 0.89
C ASP A 18 -12.57 0.60 -0.36
N LYS A 19 -13.02 1.31 -1.41
CA LYS A 19 -12.23 1.58 -2.62
C LYS A 19 -10.96 2.39 -2.32
N LYS A 20 -11.06 3.40 -1.45
CA LYS A 20 -9.90 4.19 -1.01
C LYS A 20 -8.92 3.32 -0.22
N LYS A 21 -9.43 2.52 0.73
CA LYS A 21 -8.62 1.62 1.55
C LYS A 21 -7.91 0.56 0.70
N ALA A 22 -8.59 -0.02 -0.29
CA ALA A 22 -8.01 -1.00 -1.21
C ALA A 22 -6.82 -0.42 -2.00
N LYS A 23 -6.93 0.83 -2.46
CA LYS A 23 -5.83 1.54 -3.14
C LYS A 23 -4.62 1.70 -2.21
N VAL A 24 -4.84 2.11 -0.96
CA VAL A 24 -3.78 2.26 0.05
C VAL A 24 -3.11 0.92 0.35
N TYR A 25 -3.90 -0.14 0.56
CA TYR A 25 -3.37 -1.50 0.81
C TYR A 25 -2.48 -1.98 -0.33
N THR A 26 -2.91 -1.77 -1.58
CA THR A 26 -2.12 -2.21 -2.75
C THR A 26 -0.79 -1.46 -2.84
N LYS A 27 -0.77 -0.17 -2.50
CA LYS A 27 0.48 0.61 -2.45
C LYS A 27 1.40 0.09 -1.35
N LEU A 28 0.89 -0.13 -0.15
CA LEU A 28 1.67 -0.66 0.97
C LEU A 28 2.25 -2.05 0.70
N ILE A 29 1.49 -2.93 0.05
CA ILE A 29 1.99 -4.26 -0.35
C ILE A 29 3.17 -4.12 -1.32
N ARG A 30 3.11 -3.21 -2.30
CA ARG A 30 4.21 -2.94 -3.23
C ARG A 30 5.43 -2.36 -2.53
N ASP A 31 5.24 -1.44 -1.60
CA ASP A 31 6.32 -0.87 -0.79
C ASP A 31 7.01 -1.96 0.05
N ILE A 32 6.25 -2.83 0.72
CA ILE A 32 6.79 -3.94 1.51
C ILE A 32 7.55 -4.93 0.61
N MET A 33 6.98 -5.32 -0.53
CA MET A 33 7.64 -6.25 -1.46
C MET A 33 8.96 -5.67 -1.97
N THR A 34 8.98 -4.39 -2.33
CA THR A 34 10.19 -3.73 -2.85
C THR A 34 11.25 -3.60 -1.77
N ALA A 35 10.86 -3.24 -0.54
CA ALA A 35 11.78 -3.17 0.59
C ALA A 35 12.34 -4.55 1.00
N ALA A 36 11.51 -5.59 0.98
CA ALA A 36 11.90 -6.95 1.37
C ALA A 36 12.89 -7.61 0.40
N LYS A 37 13.07 -7.08 -0.82
CA LYS A 37 14.12 -7.55 -1.75
C LYS A 37 15.53 -7.41 -1.18
N GLN A 38 15.77 -6.41 -0.34
CA GLN A 38 17.06 -6.17 0.29
C GLN A 38 17.26 -7.00 1.57
N GLY A 39 16.28 -7.81 1.95
CA GLY A 39 16.29 -8.65 3.15
C GLY A 39 14.93 -8.66 3.85
N GLY A 40 14.47 -9.84 4.23
CA GLY A 40 13.14 -10.06 4.84
C GLY A 40 13.05 -9.78 6.34
N ASP A 41 14.16 -9.47 7.00
CA ASP A 41 14.20 -9.19 8.44
C ASP A 41 14.04 -7.68 8.73
N PRO A 42 12.95 -7.24 9.42
CA PRO A 42 12.76 -5.85 9.80
C PRO A 42 13.79 -5.31 10.82
N ALA A 43 14.52 -6.17 11.53
CA ALA A 43 15.60 -5.75 12.42
C ALA A 43 16.84 -5.30 11.62
N ALA A 44 17.18 -6.03 10.56
CA ALA A 44 18.30 -5.73 9.67
C ALA A 44 17.96 -4.75 8.52
N ASN A 45 16.67 -4.53 8.22
CA ASN A 45 16.20 -3.69 7.12
C ASN A 45 15.31 -2.52 7.60
N PRO A 46 15.88 -1.30 7.75
CA PRO A 46 15.12 -0.11 8.19
C PRO A 46 14.00 0.29 7.23
N ALA A 47 14.18 0.09 5.92
CA ALA A 47 13.15 0.40 4.92
C ALA A 47 11.93 -0.50 5.08
N LEU A 48 12.16 -1.81 5.30
CA LEU A 48 11.10 -2.76 5.58
C LEU A 48 10.39 -2.44 6.90
N ARG A 49 11.13 -2.06 7.95
CA ARG A 49 10.54 -1.63 9.23
C ARG A 49 9.57 -0.46 9.05
N SER A 50 9.99 0.59 8.36
CA SER A 50 9.14 1.76 8.09
C SER A 50 7.89 1.39 7.28
N ALA A 51 8.04 0.52 6.27
CA ALA A 51 6.91 0.03 5.48
C ALA A 51 5.90 -0.77 6.33
N LEU A 52 6.39 -1.62 7.23
CA LEU A 52 5.54 -2.40 8.14
C LEU A 52 4.83 -1.52 9.17
N GLU A 53 5.48 -0.48 9.70
CA GLU A 53 4.83 0.49 10.59
C GLU A 53 3.69 1.22 9.89
N LYS A 54 3.89 1.69 8.65
CA LYS A 54 2.84 2.31 7.84
C LYS A 54 1.69 1.34 7.60
N ALA A 55 1.98 0.09 7.31
CA ALA A 55 0.96 -0.91 7.07
C ALA A 55 0.15 -1.28 8.32
N ARG A 56 0.80 -1.32 9.49
CA ARG A 56 0.12 -1.51 10.78
C ARG A 56 -0.80 -0.34 11.12
N LYS A 57 -0.40 0.91 10.81
CA LYS A 57 -1.26 2.10 10.99
C LYS A 57 -2.56 2.02 10.16
N GLU A 58 -2.51 1.37 9.00
CA GLU A 58 -3.68 1.14 8.13
C GLU A 58 -4.51 -0.11 8.50
N ASN A 59 -4.21 -0.75 9.64
CA ASN A 59 -4.86 -1.98 10.12
C ASN A 59 -4.72 -3.17 9.15
N MET A 60 -3.58 -3.29 8.45
CA MET A 60 -3.28 -4.51 7.70
C MET A 60 -3.05 -5.70 8.64
N THR A 61 -3.61 -6.86 8.30
CA THR A 61 -3.45 -8.10 9.08
C THR A 61 -2.04 -8.66 8.93
N LYS A 62 -1.55 -9.35 9.97
CA LYS A 62 -0.21 -9.94 10.00
C LYS A 62 0.03 -10.89 8.82
N ASP A 63 -0.95 -11.74 8.50
CA ASP A 63 -0.85 -12.70 7.39
C ASP A 63 -0.58 -12.02 6.03
N VAL A 64 -1.16 -10.84 5.80
CA VAL A 64 -0.95 -10.08 4.56
C VAL A 64 0.46 -9.47 4.53
N LEU A 65 0.95 -8.99 5.68
CA LEU A 65 2.32 -8.48 5.80
C LEU A 65 3.35 -9.58 5.54
N GLU A 66 3.19 -10.73 6.19
CA GLU A 66 4.10 -11.88 6.01
C GLU A 66 4.08 -12.38 4.57
N ARG A 67 2.90 -12.47 3.94
CA ARG A 67 2.79 -12.84 2.53
C ARG A 67 3.48 -11.84 1.60
N ALA A 68 3.41 -10.54 1.91
CA ALA A 68 4.10 -9.51 1.15
C ALA A 68 5.62 -9.60 1.32
N ILE A 69 6.11 -9.87 2.53
CA ILE A 69 7.54 -10.10 2.81
C ILE A 69 8.05 -11.31 2.01
N LYS A 70 7.38 -12.47 2.13
CA LYS A 70 7.76 -13.71 1.42
C LYS A 70 7.77 -13.55 -0.10
N ARG A 71 6.87 -12.71 -0.64
CA ARG A 71 6.86 -12.39 -2.07
C ARG A 71 8.01 -11.46 -2.47
N GLY A 72 8.44 -10.56 -1.58
CA GLY A 72 9.59 -9.69 -1.80
C GLY A 72 10.94 -10.40 -1.64
N THR A 73 11.05 -11.40 -0.75
CA THR A 73 12.25 -12.23 -0.58
C THR A 73 12.41 -13.31 -1.65
N GLY A 74 11.39 -13.53 -2.48
CA GLY A 74 11.42 -14.50 -3.57
C GLY A 74 10.98 -15.91 -3.19
N GLU A 75 10.55 -16.16 -1.95
CA GLU A 75 9.99 -17.44 -1.51
C GLU A 75 8.69 -17.79 -2.24
N ILE A 76 7.94 -16.78 -2.67
CA ILE A 76 6.72 -16.92 -3.47
C ILE A 76 6.95 -16.26 -4.83
N LYS A 77 6.74 -17.02 -5.92
CA LYS A 77 6.76 -16.46 -7.28
C LYS A 77 5.83 -15.24 -7.37
N GLY A 78 6.40 -14.11 -7.78
CA GLY A 78 5.71 -12.84 -7.90
C GLY A 78 6.24 -12.02 -9.06
N ALA A 79 5.57 -10.91 -9.36
CA ALA A 79 6.06 -9.95 -10.35
C ALA A 79 7.26 -9.17 -9.80
N ASP A 80 8.21 -8.86 -10.67
CA ASP A 80 9.37 -8.05 -10.32
C ASP A 80 9.00 -6.56 -10.28
N TYR A 81 8.82 -6.01 -9.08
CA TYR A 81 8.50 -4.60 -8.87
C TYR A 81 9.78 -3.77 -8.71
N VAL A 82 10.02 -2.86 -9.65
CA VAL A 82 11.17 -1.95 -9.62
C VAL A 82 10.70 -0.55 -9.23
N GLU A 83 11.41 0.06 -8.28
CA GLU A 83 11.19 1.45 -7.92
C GLU A 83 11.70 2.36 -9.04
N ARG A 84 10.85 3.28 -9.50
CA ARG A 84 11.22 4.30 -10.48
C ARG A 84 10.66 5.63 -10.03
N THR A 85 11.50 6.66 -10.11
CA THR A 85 11.10 8.04 -9.84
C THR A 85 10.96 8.77 -11.16
N TYR A 86 9.82 9.43 -11.34
CA TYR A 86 9.58 10.32 -12.48
C TYR A 86 9.53 11.75 -11.97
N GLU A 87 10.20 12.63 -12.71
CA GLU A 87 10.25 14.06 -12.42
C GLU A 87 9.64 14.81 -13.60
N GLY A 88 8.93 15.90 -13.30
CA GLY A 88 8.33 16.73 -14.33
C GLY A 88 7.76 18.02 -13.78
N TYR A 89 7.26 18.85 -14.69
CA TYR A 89 6.62 20.12 -14.36
C TYR A 89 5.16 20.10 -14.82
N GLY A 90 4.27 20.52 -13.93
CA GLY A 90 2.84 20.69 -14.21
C GLY A 90 2.50 22.09 -14.74
N PRO A 91 1.21 22.35 -15.02
CA PRO A 91 0.74 23.67 -15.41
C PRO A 91 1.18 24.75 -14.41
N GLY A 92 1.72 25.86 -14.91
CA GLY A 92 2.26 26.93 -14.05
C GLY A 92 3.67 26.68 -13.51
N GLY A 93 4.40 25.69 -14.03
CA GLY A 93 5.80 25.44 -13.65
C GLY A 93 5.97 24.72 -12.31
N VAL A 94 4.91 24.10 -11.78
CA VAL A 94 4.96 23.35 -10.51
C VAL A 94 5.79 22.07 -10.68
N ALA A 95 6.86 21.91 -9.91
CA ALA A 95 7.64 20.67 -9.92
C ALA A 95 6.84 19.51 -9.28
N ILE A 96 6.83 18.37 -9.95
CA ILE A 96 6.11 17.15 -9.55
C ILE A 96 7.12 16.00 -9.52
N ILE A 97 7.14 15.27 -8.40
CA ILE A 97 7.89 14.02 -8.24
C ILE A 97 6.89 12.89 -8.05
N ILE A 98 6.99 11.85 -8.87
CA ILE A 98 6.15 10.65 -8.80
C ILE A 98 7.03 9.47 -8.39
N ARG A 99 6.66 8.81 -7.29
CA ARG A 99 7.27 7.61 -6.72
C ARG A 99 6.21 6.54 -6.48
#